data_AF-A0A7Y9PHM0-F1
#
_entry.id   AF-A0A7Y9PHM0-F1
#
_cell.length_a   1.000
_cell.length_b   1.000
_cell.length_c   1.000
_cell.angle_alpha   90.00
_cell.angle_beta   90.00
_cell.angle_gamma   90.00
#
_symmetry.space_group_name_H-M   'P 1'
#
loop_
_entity.id
_entity.type
_entity.pdbx_description
1 polymer ?
#
loop_
_entity_poly.entity_id
_entity_poly.type
_entity_poly.pdbx_seq_one_letter_code
_entity_poly.pdbx_strand_id
1 'polypeptide(L)'
;MQDGESHLGVGIGDFIFDLHLAAGNGLLDALDSALRHACTAPYLNPLMQCGNGAVSQLRRAVMLLMTEGTDATQIKILEKLLIPREGAVLRKPVQVGNYTDFYASIDHATNVGRLFRPDQPLLPNYKFVPIGYHGRASSLILSGTPVSRPHGQTKPPSADLPTFGATKQLDYELEVGVYVGTGNSLGHSISIESAEEHIFGISLVNDWSARDIQAWEYQPLGPFLGKSFATSISPWVVTMDALAPFRVPLAPRPSGDPAPLPYLSSPAGAAAAIDLKLEVHLSTQAMRDSAQLPVQLSSGNLRSLYWSFAQMLAHHTSNGCNLLSGDLIASGTLSGPEEGSQGSLLEISHRGTTPFKLANGEIRSFLQDGDEVILRGFCELPGLPRIGLGECRGIIAPPIAHTHE
;
A
#
# COMPACT_ATOMS: atom_id res chain seq x y z
N MET A 1 4.42 -22.74 8.59
CA MET A 1 3.90 -24.11 8.84
C MET A 1 4.36 -24.59 10.22
N GLN A 2 3.95 -25.77 10.71
CA GLN A 2 4.37 -26.30 12.03
C GLN A 2 5.88 -26.54 12.16
N ASP A 3 6.58 -26.66 11.03
CA ASP A 3 8.04 -26.80 10.88
C ASP A 3 8.82 -25.48 10.98
N GLY A 4 8.14 -24.33 11.03
CA GLY A 4 8.76 -23.00 11.04
C GLY A 4 9.13 -22.45 9.66
N GLU A 5 8.95 -23.23 8.58
CA GLU A 5 9.24 -22.81 7.20
C GLU A 5 8.15 -21.88 6.65
N SER A 6 8.55 -21.04 5.68
CA SER A 6 7.70 -20.04 5.02
C SER A 6 7.52 -20.45 3.57
N HIS A 7 6.28 -20.69 3.16
CA HIS A 7 5.92 -21.07 1.80
C HIS A 7 5.15 -19.94 1.12
N LEU A 8 5.26 -19.87 -0.21
CA LEU A 8 4.34 -19.06 -1.01
C LEU A 8 2.96 -19.71 -1.02
N GLY A 9 1.93 -18.90 -0.83
CA GLY A 9 0.54 -19.34 -0.83
C GLY A 9 -0.35 -18.45 -1.69
N VAL A 10 -1.38 -19.05 -2.30
CA VAL A 10 -2.44 -18.33 -3.01
C VAL A 10 -3.72 -18.40 -2.19
N GLY A 11 -4.27 -17.25 -1.80
CA GLY A 11 -5.55 -17.21 -1.10
C GLY A 11 -6.71 -17.64 -2.00
N ILE A 12 -7.56 -18.54 -1.52
CA ILE A 12 -8.76 -19.01 -2.20
C ILE A 12 -9.88 -19.28 -1.18
N GLY A 13 -10.91 -18.43 -1.19
CA GLY A 13 -11.96 -18.48 -0.16
C GLY A 13 -11.37 -18.35 1.24
N ASP A 14 -11.66 -19.34 2.09
CA ASP A 14 -11.14 -19.45 3.45
C ASP A 14 -9.89 -20.31 3.58
N PHE A 15 -9.24 -20.61 2.46
CA PHE A 15 -8.04 -21.43 2.39
C PHE A 15 -6.86 -20.68 1.74
N ILE A 16 -5.67 -21.23 1.96
CA ILE A 16 -4.42 -20.86 1.33
C ILE A 16 -3.93 -22.10 0.58
N PHE A 17 -3.80 -21.99 -0.74
CA PHE A 17 -3.20 -23.02 -1.57
C PHE A 17 -1.67 -22.91 -1.51
N ASP A 18 -1.00 -23.94 -0.99
CA ASP A 18 0.45 -23.99 -0.82
C ASP A 18 1.17 -24.24 -2.16
N LEU A 19 1.78 -23.20 -2.73
CA LEU A 19 2.51 -23.27 -4.00
C LEU A 19 3.81 -24.08 -3.90
N HIS A 20 4.47 -24.04 -2.74
CA HIS A 20 5.71 -24.78 -2.53
C HIS A 20 5.42 -26.28 -2.62
N LEU A 21 4.42 -26.76 -1.89
CA LEU A 21 4.03 -28.17 -1.93
C LEU A 21 3.41 -28.56 -3.27
N ALA A 22 2.68 -27.66 -3.95
CA ALA A 22 2.17 -27.93 -5.29
C ALA A 22 3.29 -28.19 -6.30
N ALA A 23 4.37 -27.39 -6.27
CA ALA A 23 5.55 -27.61 -7.07
C ALA A 23 6.23 -28.95 -6.72
N GLY A 24 6.38 -29.25 -5.42
CA GLY A 24 7.01 -30.50 -4.95
C GLY A 24 6.23 -31.78 -5.27
N ASN A 25 4.90 -31.69 -5.44
CA ASN A 25 4.03 -32.82 -5.79
C ASN A 25 3.76 -32.93 -7.31
N GLY A 26 4.51 -32.20 -8.16
CA GLY A 26 4.40 -32.29 -9.62
C GLY A 26 3.12 -31.68 -10.22
N LEU A 27 2.30 -30.99 -9.42
CA LEU A 27 1.06 -30.37 -9.91
C LEU A 27 1.32 -29.20 -10.88
N LEU A 28 2.55 -28.68 -10.87
CA LEU A 28 2.97 -27.54 -11.68
C LEU A 28 3.96 -27.94 -12.79
N ASP A 29 4.17 -29.24 -13.06
CA ASP A 29 5.21 -29.74 -13.99
C ASP A 29 5.08 -29.29 -15.45
N ALA A 30 3.91 -28.79 -15.84
CA ALA A 30 3.72 -28.15 -17.14
C ALA A 30 4.38 -26.76 -17.25
N LEU A 31 4.77 -26.15 -16.12
CA LEU A 31 5.45 -24.86 -16.07
C LEU A 31 6.97 -25.01 -16.24
N ASP A 32 7.59 -23.94 -16.74
CA ASP A 32 9.05 -23.86 -16.84
C ASP A 32 9.75 -24.15 -15.50
N SER A 33 10.93 -24.79 -15.58
CA SER A 33 11.69 -25.21 -14.40
C SER A 33 12.08 -24.05 -13.48
N ALA A 34 12.42 -22.88 -14.02
CA ALA A 34 12.77 -21.71 -13.22
C ALA A 34 11.54 -21.16 -12.49
N LEU A 35 10.38 -21.13 -13.16
CA LEU A 35 9.11 -20.72 -12.55
C LEU A 35 8.68 -21.68 -11.42
N ARG A 36 8.83 -23.00 -11.63
CA ARG A 36 8.58 -23.99 -10.58
C ARG A 36 9.50 -23.83 -9.39
N HIS A 37 10.79 -23.58 -9.63
CA HIS A 37 11.75 -23.29 -8.56
C HIS A 37 11.40 -22.00 -7.82
N ALA A 38 10.95 -20.96 -8.53
CA ALA A 38 10.51 -19.72 -7.90
C ALA A 38 9.29 -19.92 -6.97
N CYS A 39 8.42 -20.90 -7.25
CA CYS A 39 7.27 -21.23 -6.40
C CYS A 39 7.68 -21.81 -5.03
N THR A 40 8.90 -22.32 -4.88
CA THR A 40 9.39 -22.90 -3.62
C THR A 40 10.17 -21.90 -2.76
N ALA A 41 10.34 -20.67 -3.22
CA ALA A 41 11.06 -19.62 -2.51
C ALA A 41 10.32 -19.14 -1.23
N PRO A 42 11.03 -18.57 -0.24
CA PRO A 42 10.40 -18.05 0.97
C PRO A 42 9.75 -16.66 0.81
N TYR A 43 9.97 -15.99 -0.33
CA TYR A 43 9.45 -14.65 -0.66
C TYR A 43 9.04 -14.59 -2.13
N LEU A 44 8.20 -13.63 -2.50
CA LEU A 44 7.72 -13.47 -3.88
C LEU A 44 8.81 -12.97 -4.85
N ASN A 45 9.96 -12.47 -4.39
CA ASN A 45 10.98 -11.86 -5.26
C ASN A 45 11.41 -12.78 -6.42
N PRO A 46 11.71 -14.08 -6.24
CA PRO A 46 12.06 -14.95 -7.38
C PRO A 46 10.92 -15.11 -8.38
N LEU A 47 9.67 -15.14 -7.92
CA LEU A 47 8.50 -15.21 -8.79
C LEU A 47 8.30 -13.90 -9.57
N MET A 48 8.54 -12.76 -8.93
CA MET A 48 8.54 -11.42 -9.55
C MET A 48 9.60 -11.31 -10.65
N GLN A 49 10.79 -11.87 -10.43
CA GLN A 49 11.89 -11.89 -11.39
C GLN A 49 11.59 -12.71 -12.65
N CYS A 50 10.70 -13.70 -12.58
CA CYS A 50 10.26 -14.45 -13.77
C CYS A 50 9.43 -13.60 -14.76
N GLY A 51 8.96 -12.42 -14.34
CA GLY A 51 8.19 -11.50 -15.16
C GLY A 51 6.71 -11.86 -15.29
N ASN A 52 5.89 -10.86 -15.64
CA ASN A 52 4.43 -10.97 -15.60
C ASN A 52 3.89 -12.10 -16.47
N GLY A 53 4.48 -12.36 -17.65
CA GLY A 53 4.04 -13.46 -18.52
C GLY A 53 4.18 -14.85 -17.88
N ALA A 54 5.22 -15.08 -17.07
CA ALA A 54 5.40 -16.33 -16.32
C ALA A 54 4.40 -16.43 -15.16
N VAL A 55 4.15 -15.31 -14.46
CA VAL A 55 3.16 -15.22 -13.38
C VAL A 55 1.74 -15.47 -13.92
N SER A 56 1.40 -14.97 -15.11
CA SER A 56 0.13 -15.28 -15.79
C SER A 56 -0.01 -16.77 -16.11
N GLN A 57 1.07 -17.45 -16.49
CA GLN A 57 1.07 -18.90 -16.72
C GLN A 57 0.81 -19.66 -15.42
N LEU A 58 1.50 -19.28 -14.33
CA LEU A 58 1.25 -19.84 -13.00
C LEU A 58 -0.20 -19.63 -12.58
N ARG A 59 -0.74 -18.41 -12.72
CA ARG A 59 -2.13 -18.08 -12.41
C ARG A 59 -3.09 -19.01 -13.16
N ARG A 60 -2.89 -19.24 -14.46
CA ARG A 60 -3.71 -20.17 -15.25
C ARG A 60 -3.59 -21.61 -14.77
N ALA A 61 -2.37 -22.08 -14.48
CA ALA A 61 -2.15 -23.43 -13.96
C ALA A 61 -2.88 -23.65 -12.62
N VAL A 62 -2.75 -22.71 -11.68
CA VAL A 62 -3.46 -22.76 -10.39
C VAL A 62 -4.96 -22.70 -10.58
N MET A 63 -5.49 -21.83 -11.44
CA MET A 63 -6.92 -21.77 -11.71
C MET A 63 -7.46 -23.08 -12.29
N LEU A 64 -6.73 -23.71 -13.22
CA LEU A 64 -7.14 -25.00 -13.81
C LEU A 64 -7.25 -26.11 -12.77
N LEU A 65 -6.30 -26.16 -11.81
CA LEU A 65 -6.35 -27.10 -10.67
C LEU A 65 -7.55 -26.88 -9.75
N MET A 66 -8.18 -25.70 -9.79
CA MET A 66 -9.32 -25.33 -8.94
C MET A 66 -10.67 -25.40 -9.68
N THR A 67 -10.72 -26.10 -10.82
CA THR A 67 -11.96 -26.30 -11.59
C THR A 67 -12.58 -27.67 -11.34
N GLU A 68 -13.90 -27.79 -11.54
CA GLU A 68 -14.67 -29.03 -11.37
C GLU A 68 -14.16 -30.20 -12.24
N GLY A 69 -13.44 -29.90 -13.33
CA GLY A 69 -12.87 -30.91 -14.25
C GLY A 69 -11.54 -31.51 -13.80
N THR A 70 -11.06 -31.20 -12.59
CA THR A 70 -9.76 -31.68 -12.09
C THR A 70 -9.79 -33.19 -11.80
N ASP A 71 -8.70 -33.89 -12.14
CA ASP A 71 -8.63 -35.35 -11.99
C ASP A 71 -8.73 -35.80 -10.52
N ALA A 72 -9.42 -36.91 -10.27
CA ALA A 72 -9.66 -37.41 -8.91
C ALA A 72 -8.38 -37.74 -8.12
N THR A 73 -7.29 -38.11 -8.80
CA THR A 73 -5.99 -38.31 -8.14
C THR A 73 -5.35 -36.98 -7.75
N GLN A 74 -5.48 -35.95 -8.59
CA GLN A 74 -5.02 -34.60 -8.28
C GLN A 74 -5.83 -33.98 -7.14
N ILE A 75 -7.15 -34.17 -7.11
CA ILE A 75 -8.02 -33.70 -6.02
C ILE A 75 -7.51 -34.18 -4.65
N LYS A 76 -7.17 -35.47 -4.52
CA LYS A 76 -6.64 -36.03 -3.25
C LYS A 76 -5.32 -35.40 -2.82
N ILE A 77 -4.52 -34.90 -3.76
CA ILE A 77 -3.29 -34.15 -3.45
C ILE A 77 -3.69 -32.73 -3.04
N LEU A 78 -4.51 -32.05 -3.84
CA LEU A 78 -4.96 -30.67 -3.62
C LEU A 78 -5.60 -30.47 -2.24
N GLU A 79 -6.43 -31.40 -1.77
CA GLU A 79 -7.04 -31.35 -0.43
C GLU A 79 -6.01 -31.21 0.70
N LYS A 80 -4.81 -31.77 0.52
CA LYS A 80 -3.71 -31.67 1.50
C LYS A 80 -2.91 -30.37 1.38
N LEU A 81 -3.07 -29.64 0.27
CA LEU A 81 -2.37 -28.40 -0.03
C LEU A 81 -3.21 -27.15 0.29
N LEU A 82 -4.48 -27.33 0.64
CA LEU A 82 -5.38 -26.27 1.07
C LEU A 82 -5.33 -26.13 2.59
N ILE A 83 -4.64 -25.10 3.05
CA ILE A 83 -4.47 -24.80 4.46
C ILE A 83 -5.56 -23.82 4.88
N PRO A 84 -6.32 -24.05 5.96
CA PRO A 84 -7.25 -23.06 6.48
C PRO A 84 -6.55 -21.72 6.71
N ARG A 85 -7.14 -20.63 6.20
CA ARG A 85 -6.61 -19.29 6.39
C ARG A 85 -6.69 -18.86 7.85
N GLU A 86 -7.73 -19.31 8.55
CA GLU A 86 -7.86 -19.12 9.99
C GLU A 86 -6.71 -19.82 10.72
N GLY A 87 -6.01 -19.10 11.60
CA GLY A 87 -4.85 -19.61 12.34
C GLY A 87 -3.55 -19.66 11.53
N ALA A 88 -3.56 -19.33 10.23
CA ALA A 88 -2.34 -19.22 9.45
C ALA A 88 -1.53 -17.97 9.84
N VAL A 89 -0.23 -18.14 10.04
CA VAL A 89 0.70 -17.03 10.30
C VAL A 89 1.25 -16.53 8.97
N LEU A 90 0.72 -15.39 8.52
CA LEU A 90 1.22 -14.70 7.33
C LEU A 90 2.54 -13.99 7.65
N ARG A 91 3.41 -13.87 6.64
CA ARG A 91 4.69 -13.15 6.74
C ARG A 91 4.76 -12.05 5.70
N LYS A 92 5.78 -11.19 5.77
CA LYS A 92 6.02 -10.19 4.73
C LYS A 92 6.17 -10.90 3.38
N PRO A 93 5.39 -10.51 2.36
CA PRO A 93 5.34 -11.25 1.10
C PRO A 93 6.61 -11.05 0.25
N VAL A 94 7.32 -9.95 0.48
CA VAL A 94 8.42 -9.47 -0.37
C VAL A 94 9.58 -8.99 0.50
N GLN A 95 10.81 -9.32 0.10
CA GLN A 95 12.00 -8.64 0.59
C GLN A 95 12.15 -7.33 -0.18
N VAL A 96 11.68 -6.25 0.43
CA VAL A 96 11.72 -4.92 -0.20
C VAL A 96 13.13 -4.35 -0.08
N GLY A 97 13.78 -4.10 -1.22
CA GLY A 97 15.09 -3.46 -1.28
C GLY A 97 14.98 -1.95 -1.04
N ASN A 98 14.17 -1.28 -1.86
CA ASN A 98 13.88 0.14 -1.77
C ASN A 98 12.38 0.39 -1.57
N TYR A 99 12.07 1.42 -0.80
CA TYR A 99 10.72 1.95 -0.64
C TYR A 99 10.72 3.40 -1.11
N THR A 100 9.81 3.75 -2.02
CA THR A 100 9.57 5.13 -2.46
C THR A 100 8.12 5.46 -2.24
N ASP A 101 7.88 6.63 -1.66
CA ASP A 101 6.55 7.14 -1.41
C ASP A 101 6.31 8.38 -2.28
N PHE A 102 5.23 8.35 -3.05
CA PHE A 102 4.85 9.44 -3.93
C PHE A 102 3.89 10.39 -3.22
N TYR A 103 3.47 11.42 -3.95
CA TYR A 103 2.48 12.38 -3.51
C TYR A 103 1.48 12.60 -4.65
N ALA A 104 0.75 11.54 -5.03
CA ALA A 104 0.02 11.47 -6.30
C ALA A 104 -1.46 11.89 -6.24
N SER A 105 -2.08 11.99 -5.06
CA SER A 105 -3.45 12.51 -4.91
C SER A 105 -3.47 14.04 -4.87
N ILE A 106 -4.04 14.66 -5.90
CA ILE A 106 -4.16 16.12 -5.97
C ILE A 106 -5.11 16.67 -4.89
N ASP A 107 -6.13 15.90 -4.51
CA ASP A 107 -7.06 16.28 -3.46
C ASP A 107 -6.34 16.34 -2.12
N HIS A 108 -5.56 15.31 -1.78
CA HIS A 108 -4.72 15.32 -0.59
C HIS A 108 -3.73 16.48 -0.61
N ALA A 109 -3.01 16.65 -1.73
CA ALA A 109 -2.06 17.75 -1.89
C ALA A 109 -2.68 19.14 -1.70
N THR A 110 -3.90 19.31 -2.19
CA THR A 110 -4.66 20.54 -2.06
C THR A 110 -5.16 20.75 -0.63
N ASN A 111 -5.68 19.70 0.01
CA ASN A 111 -6.18 19.76 1.39
C ASN A 111 -5.06 20.13 2.36
N VAL A 112 -3.95 19.40 2.32
CA VAL A 112 -2.76 19.71 3.14
C VAL A 112 -2.23 21.08 2.78
N GLY A 113 -2.11 21.40 1.49
CA GLY A 113 -1.68 22.69 1.00
C GLY A 113 -2.46 23.85 1.61
N ARG A 114 -3.80 23.75 1.69
CA ARG A 114 -4.67 24.80 2.25
C ARG A 114 -4.42 25.06 3.74
N LEU A 115 -3.99 24.05 4.50
CA LEU A 115 -3.67 24.18 5.93
C LEU A 115 -2.41 25.01 6.20
N PHE A 116 -1.52 25.16 5.20
CA PHE A 116 -0.27 25.91 5.31
C PHE A 116 -0.18 27.12 4.39
N ARG A 117 -0.85 27.06 3.23
CA ARG A 117 -0.85 28.05 2.13
C ARG A 117 -2.26 28.12 1.52
N PRO A 118 -3.24 28.73 2.20
CA PRO A 118 -4.65 28.72 1.78
C PRO A 118 -4.86 29.27 0.36
N ASP A 119 -4.13 30.32 -0.02
CA ASP A 119 -4.29 30.98 -1.32
C ASP A 119 -3.58 30.25 -2.47
N GLN A 120 -2.54 29.46 -2.16
CA GLN A 120 -1.76 28.70 -3.15
C GLN A 120 -1.38 27.33 -2.57
N PRO A 121 -2.35 26.40 -2.50
CA PRO A 121 -2.16 25.15 -1.76
C PRO A 121 -1.13 24.24 -2.43
N LEU A 122 -1.15 24.17 -3.77
CA LEU A 122 -0.21 23.38 -4.55
C LEU A 122 1.07 24.16 -4.85
N LEU A 123 2.21 23.49 -4.71
CA LEU A 123 3.48 24.02 -5.18
C LEU A 123 3.53 24.01 -6.73
N PRO A 124 4.31 24.92 -7.37
CA PRO A 124 4.26 25.10 -8.82
C PRO A 124 4.57 23.84 -9.64
N ASN A 125 5.39 22.92 -9.12
CA ASN A 125 5.84 21.71 -9.80
C ASN A 125 4.81 20.56 -9.78
N TYR A 126 3.83 20.58 -8.87
CA TYR A 126 2.96 19.42 -8.59
C TYR A 126 2.23 18.89 -9.84
N LYS A 127 1.74 19.78 -10.71
CA LYS A 127 0.99 19.41 -11.93
C LYS A 127 1.88 18.95 -13.10
N PHE A 128 3.20 19.07 -12.95
CA PHE A 128 4.19 18.73 -13.97
C PHE A 128 5.02 17.49 -13.63
N VAL A 129 5.19 17.20 -12.35
CA VAL A 129 6.06 16.12 -11.84
C VAL A 129 5.29 15.31 -10.79
N PRO A 130 5.23 13.97 -10.92
CA PRO A 130 4.78 13.12 -9.81
C PRO A 130 5.87 13.12 -8.74
N ILE A 131 5.74 14.02 -7.77
CA ILE A 131 6.72 14.20 -6.70
C ILE A 131 6.70 12.96 -5.79
N GLY A 132 7.88 12.52 -5.36
CA GLY A 132 8.04 11.47 -4.37
C GLY A 132 9.37 11.61 -3.62
N TYR A 133 9.56 10.80 -2.59
CA TYR A 133 10.78 10.74 -1.79
C TYR A 133 11.11 9.30 -1.42
N HIS A 134 12.37 9.06 -1.08
CA HIS A 134 12.80 7.74 -0.61
C HIS A 134 12.30 7.51 0.82
N GLY A 135 11.45 6.50 0.97
CA GLY A 135 10.97 6.02 2.27
C GLY A 135 11.98 5.09 2.93
N ARG A 136 11.62 4.54 4.11
CA ARG A 136 12.49 3.65 4.87
C ARG A 136 12.06 2.18 4.75
N ALA A 137 12.79 1.39 3.96
CA ALA A 137 12.46 -0.02 3.75
C ALA A 137 12.56 -0.88 5.04
N SER A 138 13.49 -0.58 5.95
CA SER A 138 13.69 -1.40 7.17
C SER A 138 12.52 -1.35 8.14
N SER A 139 11.72 -0.29 8.11
CA SER A 139 10.56 -0.05 9.00
C SER A 139 9.23 -0.40 8.34
N LEU A 140 9.25 -1.02 7.14
CA LEU A 140 8.07 -1.69 6.61
C LEU A 140 7.72 -2.82 7.55
N ILE A 141 6.48 -2.91 8.04
CA ILE A 141 6.01 -3.94 8.98
C ILE A 141 4.75 -4.60 8.44
N LEU A 142 4.47 -5.84 8.87
CA LEU A 142 3.29 -6.55 8.43
C LEU A 142 2.05 -6.00 9.14
N SER A 143 0.91 -5.98 8.45
CA SER A 143 -0.42 -5.81 9.05
C SER A 143 -0.57 -6.63 10.34
N GLY A 144 -1.12 -6.01 11.38
CA GLY A 144 -1.26 -6.56 12.72
C GLY A 144 -0.07 -6.30 13.66
N THR A 145 1.08 -5.85 13.15
CA THR A 145 2.21 -5.43 13.99
C THR A 145 1.84 -4.15 14.75
N PRO A 146 1.95 -4.09 16.10
CA PRO A 146 1.71 -2.86 16.85
C PRO A 146 2.68 -1.74 16.46
N VAL A 147 2.17 -0.50 16.44
CA VAL A 147 2.93 0.69 16.06
C VAL A 147 3.20 1.50 17.32
N SER A 148 4.47 1.54 17.74
CA SER A 148 4.85 2.31 18.94
C SER A 148 4.80 3.80 18.62
N ARG A 149 4.13 4.59 19.47
CA ARG A 149 4.15 6.05 19.36
C ARG A 149 5.60 6.56 19.40
N PRO A 150 6.10 7.24 18.35
CA PRO A 150 7.48 7.67 18.31
C PRO A 150 7.71 8.88 19.24
N HIS A 151 8.94 8.95 19.75
CA HIS A 151 9.49 10.18 20.29
C HIS A 151 10.27 10.92 19.21
N GLY A 152 10.31 12.24 19.31
CA GLY A 152 11.14 13.07 18.43
C GLY A 152 11.17 14.52 18.87
N GLN A 153 11.91 15.33 18.12
CA GLN A 153 11.90 16.77 18.31
C GLN A 153 10.63 17.37 17.71
N THR A 154 9.99 18.26 18.47
CA THR A 154 8.86 19.06 17.99
C THR A 154 9.06 20.52 18.39
N LYS A 155 8.65 21.45 17.52
CA LYS A 155 8.69 22.89 17.80
C LYS A 155 7.35 23.55 17.47
N PRO A 156 6.48 23.76 18.48
CA PRO A 156 5.27 24.55 18.30
C PRO A 156 5.61 25.99 17.85
N PRO A 157 4.74 26.67 17.09
CA PRO A 157 4.98 28.05 16.63
C PRO A 157 5.22 29.05 17.76
N SER A 158 4.62 28.83 18.93
CA SER A 158 4.75 29.68 20.11
C SER A 158 6.01 29.42 20.95
N ALA A 159 6.79 28.39 20.63
CA ALA A 159 7.97 28.01 21.38
C ALA A 159 9.25 28.54 20.74
N ASP A 160 10.16 29.05 21.57
CA ASP A 160 11.48 29.54 21.12
C ASP A 160 12.40 28.38 20.72
N LEU A 161 12.41 27.29 21.51
CA LEU A 161 13.26 26.11 21.32
C LEU A 161 12.42 24.84 21.09
N PRO A 162 12.95 23.86 20.33
CA PRO A 162 12.30 22.57 20.21
C PRO A 162 12.33 21.80 21.54
N THR A 163 11.40 20.86 21.70
CA THR A 163 11.37 19.91 22.82
C THR A 163 11.46 18.48 22.29
N PHE A 164 11.97 17.56 23.11
CA PHE A 164 12.00 16.13 22.78
C PHE A 164 10.94 15.38 23.60
N GLY A 165 10.10 14.58 22.94
CA GLY A 165 9.00 13.89 23.59
C GLY A 165 8.18 13.05 22.60
N ALA A 166 7.19 12.33 23.12
CA ALA A 166 6.26 11.57 22.30
C ALA A 166 5.43 12.49 21.39
N THR A 167 5.20 12.08 20.15
CA THR A 167 4.34 12.83 19.21
C THR A 167 2.93 13.02 19.75
N LYS A 168 2.39 14.22 19.57
CA LYS A 168 1.01 14.61 19.91
C LYS A 168 0.09 14.57 18.69
N GLN A 169 0.65 14.44 17.48
CA GLN A 169 -0.07 14.45 16.21
C GLN A 169 0.27 13.18 15.42
N LEU A 170 -0.04 12.02 15.99
CA LEU A 170 0.13 10.72 15.34
C LEU A 170 -1.05 10.47 14.39
N ASP A 171 -0.74 10.04 13.18
CA ASP A 171 -1.69 9.94 12.08
C ASP A 171 -1.46 8.67 11.25
N TYR A 172 -2.45 8.31 10.46
CA TYR A 172 -2.36 7.31 9.40
C TYR A 172 -2.35 7.99 8.03
N GLU A 173 -1.91 7.25 7.01
CA GLU A 173 -2.06 7.63 5.61
C GLU A 173 -2.62 6.45 4.83
N LEU A 174 -3.80 6.61 4.24
CA LEU A 174 -4.41 5.59 3.38
C LEU A 174 -3.66 5.55 2.05
N GLU A 175 -2.98 4.45 1.76
CA GLU A 175 -2.21 4.31 0.53
C GLU A 175 -2.36 2.93 -0.12
N VAL A 176 -1.97 2.88 -1.39
CA VAL A 176 -1.76 1.64 -2.14
C VAL A 176 -0.32 1.61 -2.63
N GLY A 177 0.35 0.48 -2.44
CA GLY A 177 1.69 0.23 -2.94
C GLY A 177 1.69 -0.76 -4.08
N VAL A 178 2.48 -0.48 -5.12
CA VAL A 178 2.83 -1.44 -6.17
C VAL A 178 4.18 -2.06 -5.89
N TYR A 179 4.32 -3.36 -6.16
CA TYR A 179 5.61 -4.05 -6.14
C TYR A 179 6.17 -4.14 -7.54
N VAL A 180 7.43 -3.75 -7.70
CA VAL A 180 8.17 -3.90 -8.94
C VAL A 180 8.40 -5.40 -9.20
N GLY A 181 7.93 -5.88 -10.35
CA GLY A 181 8.16 -7.22 -10.86
C GLY A 181 9.57 -7.36 -11.39
N THR A 182 9.74 -7.10 -12.68
CA THR A 182 11.05 -6.97 -13.32
C THR A 182 11.57 -5.54 -13.17
N GLY A 183 12.82 -5.39 -12.75
CA GLY A 183 13.48 -4.09 -12.64
C GLY A 183 13.96 -3.55 -14.00
N ASN A 184 14.85 -2.56 -13.95
CA ASN A 184 15.61 -2.04 -15.08
C ASN A 184 17.11 -1.95 -14.74
N SER A 185 17.95 -1.85 -15.77
CA SER A 185 19.39 -1.63 -15.57
C SER A 185 19.69 -0.17 -15.24
N LEU A 186 20.72 0.08 -14.43
CA LEU A 186 21.17 1.44 -14.13
C LEU A 186 21.48 2.19 -15.44
N GLY A 187 21.04 3.44 -15.52
CA GLY A 187 21.14 4.29 -16.71
C GLY A 187 20.08 4.04 -17.78
N HIS A 188 19.15 3.09 -17.60
CA HIS A 188 18.14 2.75 -18.60
C HIS A 188 16.74 3.02 -18.05
N SER A 189 16.05 4.04 -18.57
CA SER A 189 14.71 4.40 -18.15
C SER A 189 13.65 3.40 -18.63
N ILE A 190 12.55 3.29 -17.88
CA ILE A 190 11.34 2.56 -18.29
C ILE A 190 10.39 3.58 -18.92
N SER A 191 9.88 3.32 -20.12
CA SER A 191 8.94 4.22 -20.77
C SER A 191 7.55 4.09 -20.14
N ILE A 192 6.71 5.12 -20.27
CA ILE A 192 5.34 5.07 -19.75
C ILE A 192 4.53 3.92 -20.37
N GLU A 193 4.79 3.57 -21.62
CA GLU A 193 4.10 2.49 -22.34
C GLU A 193 4.42 1.10 -21.77
N SER A 194 5.66 0.88 -21.30
CA SER A 194 6.06 -0.41 -20.72
C SER A 194 5.95 -0.43 -19.20
N ALA A 195 5.70 0.70 -18.54
CA ALA A 195 5.78 0.83 -17.08
C ALA A 195 4.92 -0.19 -16.32
N GLU A 196 3.71 -0.49 -16.79
CA GLU A 196 2.85 -1.48 -16.12
C GLU A 196 3.35 -2.93 -16.24
N GLU A 197 4.15 -3.24 -17.27
CA GLU A 197 4.76 -4.57 -17.44
C GLU A 197 5.79 -4.85 -16.34
N HIS A 198 6.30 -3.80 -15.69
CA HIS A 198 7.22 -3.86 -14.56
C HIS A 198 6.50 -3.90 -13.21
N ILE A 199 5.17 -3.88 -13.17
CA ILE A 199 4.39 -3.96 -11.92
C ILE A 199 3.86 -5.39 -11.74
N PHE A 200 4.24 -6.05 -10.64
CA PHE A 200 3.79 -7.40 -10.32
C PHE A 200 2.35 -7.40 -9.75
N GLY A 201 2.08 -6.48 -8.82
CA GLY A 201 0.82 -6.41 -8.11
C GLY A 201 0.81 -5.35 -7.03
N ILE A 202 -0.29 -5.29 -6.27
CA ILE A 202 -0.54 -4.25 -5.29
C ILE A 202 -0.86 -4.78 -3.89
N SER A 203 -0.62 -3.97 -2.87
CA SER A 203 -1.09 -4.16 -1.50
C SER A 203 -1.53 -2.84 -0.88
N LEU A 204 -2.30 -2.91 0.21
CA LEU A 204 -2.58 -1.73 1.03
C LEU A 204 -1.33 -1.32 1.79
N VAL A 205 -1.11 -0.01 1.93
CA VAL A 205 -0.01 0.59 2.68
C VAL A 205 -0.61 1.60 3.66
N ASN A 206 -0.10 1.61 4.90
CA ASN A 206 -0.35 2.67 5.86
C ASN A 206 0.98 3.32 6.23
N ASP A 207 1.21 4.54 5.74
CA ASP A 207 2.41 5.31 6.07
C ASP A 207 2.20 6.15 7.33
N TRP A 208 2.43 5.51 8.48
CA TRP A 208 2.21 6.13 9.78
C TRP A 208 3.04 7.41 9.93
N SER A 209 2.40 8.45 10.43
CA SER A 209 2.96 9.79 10.36
C SER A 209 2.89 10.51 11.70
N ALA A 210 4.03 11.02 12.18
CA ALA A 210 4.11 11.92 13.33
C ALA A 210 4.21 13.37 12.83
N ARG A 211 3.06 14.02 12.66
CA ARG A 211 2.93 15.30 11.94
C ARG A 211 3.69 16.46 12.56
N ASP A 212 3.77 16.48 13.89
CA ASP A 212 4.49 17.51 14.66
C ASP A 212 6.01 17.35 14.58
N ILE A 213 6.51 16.12 14.55
CA ILE A 213 7.93 15.81 14.27
C ILE A 213 8.24 16.19 12.82
N GLN A 214 7.43 15.71 11.87
CA GLN A 214 7.58 15.97 10.45
C GLN A 214 7.62 17.47 10.15
N ALA A 215 6.69 18.25 10.71
CA ALA A 215 6.61 19.70 10.47
C ALA A 215 7.87 20.46 10.93
N TRP A 216 8.59 19.95 11.93
CA TRP A 216 9.84 20.55 12.42
C TRP A 216 11.05 20.15 11.57
N GLU A 217 11.14 18.90 11.13
CA GLU A 217 12.34 18.37 10.48
C GLU A 217 12.37 18.52 8.95
N TYR A 218 11.21 18.60 8.28
CA TYR A 218 11.15 18.29 6.84
C TYR A 218 11.83 19.31 5.94
N GLN A 219 12.09 20.53 6.41
CA GLN A 219 12.74 21.54 5.59
C GLN A 219 14.26 21.52 5.79
N PRO A 220 15.06 21.49 4.71
CA PRO A 220 14.68 21.45 3.29
C PRO A 220 14.65 20.04 2.66
N LEU A 221 14.95 18.99 3.43
CA LEU A 221 15.34 17.67 2.90
C LEU A 221 14.19 16.66 2.72
N GLY A 222 12.97 17.03 3.10
CA GLY A 222 11.80 16.17 3.06
C GLY A 222 11.56 15.38 4.35
N PRO A 223 10.47 14.59 4.41
CA PRO A 223 10.10 13.81 5.59
C PRO A 223 11.18 12.77 5.97
N PHE A 224 11.39 12.55 7.26
CA PHE A 224 12.37 11.57 7.75
C PHE A 224 11.90 10.79 8.99
N LEU A 225 12.14 11.26 10.22
CA LEU A 225 11.72 10.58 11.45
C LEU A 225 10.21 10.68 11.69
N GLY A 226 9.55 11.67 11.09
CA GLY A 226 8.11 11.79 11.03
C GLY A 226 7.42 10.64 10.29
N LYS A 227 8.17 9.79 9.56
CA LYS A 227 7.67 8.67 8.74
C LYS A 227 8.36 7.33 9.08
N SER A 228 9.69 7.34 9.15
CA SER A 228 10.53 6.13 9.22
C SER A 228 10.38 5.26 10.48
N PHE A 229 9.49 5.59 11.42
CA PHE A 229 9.24 4.78 12.61
C PHE A 229 8.38 3.54 12.32
N ALA A 230 7.46 3.61 11.35
CA ALA A 230 6.67 2.46 10.91
C ALA A 230 5.92 2.76 9.60
N THR A 231 5.88 1.78 8.70
CA THR A 231 4.95 1.78 7.55
C THR A 231 4.34 0.37 7.47
N SER A 232 3.02 0.22 7.61
CA SER A 232 2.38 -1.11 7.56
C SER A 232 1.99 -1.51 6.15
N ILE A 233 2.17 -2.79 5.80
CA ILE A 233 1.72 -3.36 4.51
C ILE A 233 0.76 -4.53 4.71
N SER A 234 -0.27 -4.66 3.86
CA SER A 234 -1.12 -5.86 3.87
C SER A 234 -0.34 -7.09 3.37
N PRO A 235 -0.67 -8.31 3.88
CA PRO A 235 0.12 -9.50 3.60
C PRO A 235 -0.10 -10.08 2.19
N TRP A 236 -1.21 -9.73 1.54
CA TRP A 236 -1.60 -10.26 0.24
C TRP A 236 -1.19 -9.31 -0.88
N VAL A 237 -0.44 -9.82 -1.85
CA VAL A 237 -0.13 -9.09 -3.08
C VAL A 237 -1.11 -9.51 -4.16
N VAL A 238 -2.00 -8.61 -4.56
CA VAL A 238 -2.98 -8.86 -5.63
C VAL A 238 -2.32 -8.56 -6.97
N THR A 239 -2.21 -9.56 -7.83
CA THR A 239 -1.50 -9.40 -9.12
C THR A 239 -2.24 -8.47 -10.07
N MET A 240 -1.50 -7.80 -10.95
CA MET A 240 -2.10 -6.92 -11.97
C MET A 240 -3.08 -7.66 -12.89
N ASP A 241 -2.84 -8.95 -13.16
CA ASP A 241 -3.76 -9.82 -13.90
C ASP A 241 -5.13 -9.96 -13.23
N ALA A 242 -5.17 -10.05 -11.89
CA ALA A 242 -6.44 -10.12 -11.15
C ALA A 242 -7.22 -8.81 -11.21
N LEU A 243 -6.51 -7.69 -11.42
CA LEU A 243 -7.08 -6.34 -11.47
C LEU A 243 -7.47 -5.90 -12.88
N ALA A 244 -7.07 -6.64 -13.92
CA ALA A 244 -7.33 -6.28 -15.32
C ALA A 244 -8.81 -5.96 -15.62
N PRO A 245 -9.82 -6.69 -15.10
CA PRO A 245 -11.23 -6.35 -15.33
C PRO A 245 -11.69 -5.02 -14.72
N PHE A 246 -10.94 -4.48 -13.76
CA PHE A 246 -11.27 -3.28 -13.01
C PHE A 246 -10.49 -2.05 -13.48
N ARG A 247 -9.78 -2.15 -14.60
CA ARG A 247 -9.10 -1.03 -15.22
C ARG A 247 -10.10 -0.04 -15.77
N VAL A 248 -9.90 1.23 -15.47
CA VAL A 248 -10.71 2.35 -15.96
C VAL A 248 -9.80 3.44 -16.53
N PRO A 249 -10.28 4.28 -17.45
CA PRO A 249 -9.51 5.44 -17.89
C PRO A 249 -9.10 6.30 -16.70
N LEU A 250 -7.86 6.82 -16.71
CA LEU A 250 -7.44 7.84 -15.76
C LEU A 250 -8.37 9.05 -15.88
N ALA A 251 -8.72 9.66 -14.75
CA ALA A 251 -9.56 10.86 -14.75
C ALA A 251 -8.92 11.95 -15.63
N PRO A 252 -9.70 12.63 -16.49
CA PRO A 252 -9.16 13.74 -17.27
C PRO A 252 -8.69 14.84 -16.33
N ARG A 253 -7.58 15.49 -16.67
CA ARG A 253 -7.11 16.65 -15.92
C ARG A 253 -8.18 17.76 -15.96
N PRO A 254 -8.37 18.50 -14.85
CA PRO A 254 -9.27 19.66 -14.83
C PRO A 254 -8.97 20.66 -15.95
N SER A 255 -10.00 21.36 -16.42
CA SER A 255 -9.83 22.40 -17.45
C SER A 255 -8.82 23.46 -16.98
N GLY A 256 -7.84 23.76 -17.83
CA GLY A 256 -6.76 24.71 -17.54
C GLY A 256 -5.50 24.09 -16.92
N ASP A 257 -5.54 22.82 -16.51
CA ASP A 257 -4.32 22.12 -16.10
C ASP A 257 -3.37 21.88 -17.28
N PRO A 258 -2.05 21.96 -17.06
CA PRO A 258 -1.08 21.69 -18.12
C PRO A 258 -1.13 20.22 -18.54
N ALA A 259 -0.83 19.95 -19.80
CA ALA A 259 -0.55 18.58 -20.23
C ALA A 259 0.76 18.08 -19.59
N PRO A 260 0.87 16.78 -19.24
CA PRO A 260 2.16 16.19 -18.89
C PRO A 260 3.17 16.35 -20.03
N LEU A 261 4.46 16.38 -19.71
CA LEU A 261 5.51 16.27 -20.72
C LEU A 261 5.43 14.92 -21.46
N PRO A 262 5.96 14.81 -22.69
CA PRO A 262 5.79 13.61 -23.52
C PRO A 262 6.17 12.29 -22.84
N TYR A 263 7.21 12.25 -22.00
CA TYR A 263 7.62 11.03 -21.31
C TYR A 263 6.63 10.54 -20.22
N LEU A 264 5.68 11.38 -19.84
CA LEU A 264 4.57 11.07 -18.91
C LEU A 264 3.21 11.08 -19.61
N SER A 265 3.20 11.18 -20.93
CA SER A 265 1.99 11.19 -21.75
C SER A 265 1.97 9.93 -22.60
N SER A 266 0.90 9.17 -22.53
CA SER A 266 0.72 7.95 -23.30
C SER A 266 -0.60 7.96 -24.06
N PRO A 267 -0.77 7.11 -25.09
CA PRO A 267 -2.09 6.77 -25.60
C PRO A 267 -3.02 6.28 -24.47
N ALA A 268 -4.33 6.38 -24.69
CA ALA A 268 -5.33 5.90 -23.73
C ALA A 268 -5.10 4.40 -23.43
N GLY A 269 -4.93 4.06 -22.16
CA GLY A 269 -4.78 2.67 -21.68
C GLY A 269 -3.47 2.36 -20.95
N ALA A 270 -2.33 2.93 -21.36
CA ALA A 270 -1.04 2.64 -20.73
C ALA A 270 -0.86 3.29 -19.34
N ALA A 271 -1.66 4.31 -19.03
CA ALA A 271 -1.72 4.98 -17.73
C ALA A 271 -3.08 4.78 -17.06
N ALA A 272 -3.73 3.63 -17.26
CA ALA A 272 -5.06 3.37 -16.72
C ALA A 272 -5.08 3.43 -15.19
N ALA A 273 -6.21 3.90 -14.66
CA ALA A 273 -6.53 3.77 -13.25
C ALA A 273 -7.13 2.39 -12.96
N ILE A 274 -7.23 2.05 -11.68
CA ILE A 274 -7.92 0.84 -11.20
C ILE A 274 -9.10 1.31 -10.35
N ASP A 275 -10.29 0.80 -10.63
CA ASP A 275 -11.47 0.98 -9.79
C ASP A 275 -11.37 0.09 -8.55
N LEU A 276 -10.67 0.61 -7.54
CA LEU A 276 -10.41 -0.05 -6.27
C LEU A 276 -10.99 0.83 -5.17
N LYS A 277 -12.09 0.38 -4.56
CA LYS A 277 -12.67 1.04 -3.39
C LYS A 277 -11.74 0.85 -2.19
N LEU A 278 -11.54 1.92 -1.44
CA LEU A 278 -10.68 1.95 -0.26
C LEU A 278 -11.46 2.52 0.92
N GLU A 279 -11.29 1.92 2.09
CA GLU A 279 -11.98 2.31 3.31
C GLU A 279 -11.00 2.38 4.47
N VAL A 280 -11.18 3.38 5.35
CA VAL A 280 -10.47 3.48 6.61
C VAL A 280 -11.44 3.32 7.76
N HIS A 281 -11.12 2.43 8.68
CA HIS A 281 -11.88 2.18 9.89
C HIS A 281 -11.02 2.43 11.12
N LEU A 282 -11.64 2.92 12.19
CA LEU A 282 -11.02 3.14 13.49
C LEU A 282 -11.74 2.33 14.56
N SER A 283 -10.99 1.63 15.40
CA SER A 283 -11.50 0.95 16.59
C SER A 283 -10.71 1.41 17.81
N THR A 284 -11.38 1.99 18.79
CA THR A 284 -10.74 2.39 20.05
C THR A 284 -10.67 1.20 21.01
N GLN A 285 -9.84 1.30 22.05
CA GLN A 285 -9.82 0.27 23.10
C GLN A 285 -11.21 0.06 23.73
N ALA A 286 -11.93 1.15 24.03
CA ALA A 286 -13.27 1.07 24.61
C ALA A 286 -14.30 0.40 23.67
N MET A 287 -14.19 0.61 22.36
CA MET A 287 -15.01 -0.11 21.38
C MET A 287 -14.74 -1.61 21.44
N ARG A 288 -13.46 -2.03 21.45
CA ARG A 288 -13.10 -3.45 21.52
C ARG A 288 -13.53 -4.09 22.85
N ASP A 289 -13.32 -3.40 23.97
CA ASP A 289 -13.72 -3.87 25.31
C ASP A 289 -15.24 -4.09 25.44
N SER A 290 -16.03 -3.32 24.68
CA SER A 290 -17.49 -3.43 24.64
C SER A 290 -18.03 -4.16 23.40
N ALA A 291 -17.16 -4.87 22.66
CA ALA A 291 -17.48 -5.61 21.43
C ALA A 291 -18.22 -4.78 20.37
N GLN A 292 -17.96 -3.47 20.32
CA GLN A 292 -18.46 -2.59 19.28
C GLN A 292 -17.63 -2.74 18.00
N LEU A 293 -18.30 -2.66 16.85
CA LEU A 293 -17.64 -2.70 15.56
C LEU A 293 -16.79 -1.44 15.33
N PRO A 294 -15.68 -1.54 14.57
CA PRO A 294 -14.93 -0.37 14.11
C PRO A 294 -15.83 0.63 13.35
N VAL A 295 -15.54 1.91 13.49
CA VAL A 295 -16.26 2.99 12.80
C VAL A 295 -15.51 3.35 11.52
N GLN A 296 -16.20 3.40 10.38
CA GLN A 296 -15.62 3.90 9.14
C GLN A 296 -15.40 5.41 9.24
N LEU A 297 -14.15 5.84 9.09
CA LEU A 297 -13.77 7.25 9.07
C LEU A 297 -13.89 7.84 7.66
N SER A 298 -13.46 7.08 6.65
CA SER A 298 -13.49 7.54 5.26
C SER A 298 -13.62 6.40 4.26
N SER A 299 -14.08 6.74 3.06
CA SER A 299 -14.19 5.86 1.89
C SER A 299 -13.75 6.62 0.64
N GLY A 300 -12.69 6.15 -0.01
CA GLY A 300 -12.13 6.70 -1.23
C GLY A 300 -12.01 5.65 -2.35
N ASN A 301 -11.30 6.01 -3.42
CA ASN A 301 -11.04 5.10 -4.53
C ASN A 301 -9.69 5.39 -5.20
N LEU A 302 -8.95 4.34 -5.57
CA LEU A 302 -7.66 4.45 -6.26
C LEU A 302 -7.73 5.21 -7.58
N ARG A 303 -8.87 5.17 -8.27
CA ARG A 303 -9.07 5.89 -9.53
C ARG A 303 -9.05 7.41 -9.39
N SER A 304 -9.07 7.94 -8.16
CA SER A 304 -8.96 9.38 -7.88
C SER A 304 -7.53 9.91 -7.93
N LEU A 305 -6.51 9.06 -8.09
CA LEU A 305 -5.13 9.53 -8.26
C LEU A 305 -4.99 10.44 -9.49
N TYR A 306 -4.23 11.53 -9.31
CA TYR A 306 -3.92 12.46 -10.39
C TYR A 306 -2.76 11.97 -11.26
N TRP A 307 -1.82 11.26 -10.64
CA TRP A 307 -0.71 10.58 -11.31
C TRP A 307 -0.89 9.06 -11.20
N SER A 308 -0.86 8.36 -12.33
CA SER A 308 -0.97 6.89 -12.35
C SER A 308 0.33 6.22 -11.89
N PHE A 309 0.26 4.94 -11.50
CA PHE A 309 1.47 4.16 -11.20
C PHE A 309 2.42 4.06 -12.38
N ALA A 310 1.91 3.99 -13.62
CA ALA A 310 2.73 4.02 -14.82
C ALA A 310 3.55 5.33 -14.92
N GLN A 311 2.92 6.49 -14.64
CA GLN A 311 3.60 7.78 -14.63
C GLN A 311 4.62 7.89 -13.48
N MET A 312 4.28 7.39 -12.29
CA MET A 312 5.20 7.37 -11.15
C MET A 312 6.46 6.53 -11.46
N LEU A 313 6.28 5.35 -12.04
CA LEU A 313 7.39 4.43 -12.39
C LEU A 313 8.26 4.98 -13.55
N ALA A 314 7.62 5.52 -14.60
CA ALA A 314 8.32 6.19 -15.70
C ALA A 314 9.12 7.40 -15.21
N HIS A 315 8.55 8.20 -14.30
CA HIS A 315 9.26 9.33 -13.70
C HIS A 315 10.45 8.87 -12.85
N HIS A 316 10.24 7.90 -11.97
CA HIS A 316 11.25 7.39 -11.04
C HIS A 316 12.51 6.91 -11.78
N THR A 317 12.34 6.30 -12.95
CA THR A 317 13.46 5.78 -13.76
C THR A 317 13.98 6.76 -14.81
N SER A 318 13.33 7.92 -15.00
CA SER A 318 13.66 8.86 -16.08
C SER A 318 15.08 9.42 -16.03
N ASN A 319 15.69 9.45 -14.85
CA ASN A 319 17.08 9.88 -14.63
C ASN A 319 18.10 8.71 -14.73
N GLY A 320 17.63 7.51 -15.07
CA GLY A 320 18.44 6.29 -15.10
C GLY A 320 18.48 5.50 -13.78
N CYS A 321 17.69 5.87 -12.77
CA CYS A 321 17.54 5.06 -11.54
C CYS A 321 17.11 3.64 -11.90
N ASN A 322 17.76 2.64 -11.31
CA ASN A 322 17.37 1.24 -11.45
C ASN A 322 16.40 0.84 -10.33
N LEU A 323 15.23 0.36 -10.73
CA LEU A 323 14.33 -0.35 -9.85
C LEU A 323 14.75 -1.81 -9.76
N LEU A 324 14.59 -2.39 -8.58
CA LEU A 324 14.87 -3.79 -8.30
C LEU A 324 13.58 -4.58 -8.13
N SER A 325 13.64 -5.88 -8.40
CA SER A 325 12.52 -6.77 -8.15
C SER A 325 12.17 -6.80 -6.66
N GLY A 326 10.91 -6.48 -6.36
CA GLY A 326 10.39 -6.36 -5.00
C GLY A 326 10.50 -4.96 -4.39
N ASP A 327 11.04 -3.96 -5.10
CA ASP A 327 10.92 -2.57 -4.66
C ASP A 327 9.44 -2.18 -4.51
N LEU A 328 9.14 -1.40 -3.47
CA LEU A 328 7.80 -0.92 -3.16
C LEU A 328 7.67 0.56 -3.56
N ILE A 329 6.66 0.88 -4.37
CA ILE A 329 6.31 2.25 -4.72
C ILE A 329 4.90 2.51 -4.22
N ALA A 330 4.76 3.39 -3.22
CA ALA A 330 3.46 3.80 -2.70
C ALA A 330 2.92 5.05 -3.39
N SER A 331 1.59 5.18 -3.40
CA SER A 331 0.87 6.26 -4.07
C SER A 331 1.06 7.64 -3.42
N GLY A 332 1.51 7.69 -2.16
CA GLY A 332 1.17 8.78 -1.26
C GLY A 332 -0.30 8.70 -0.81
N THR A 333 -0.60 9.46 0.24
CA THR A 333 -1.93 9.50 0.84
C THR A 333 -3.01 9.73 -0.21
N LEU A 334 -4.02 8.86 -0.21
CA LEU A 334 -5.14 8.91 -1.12
C LEU A 334 -6.31 9.63 -0.46
N SER A 335 -6.61 10.81 -0.99
CA SER A 335 -7.89 11.50 -0.79
C SER A 335 -8.64 11.61 -2.11
N GLY A 336 -9.97 11.67 -2.03
CA GLY A 336 -10.84 11.99 -3.16
C GLY A 336 -11.47 13.39 -3.04
N PRO A 337 -12.28 13.78 -4.04
CA PRO A 337 -12.91 15.10 -4.09
C PRO A 337 -14.14 15.22 -3.18
N GLU A 338 -14.69 14.10 -2.70
CA GLU A 338 -15.90 14.06 -1.87
C GLU A 338 -15.55 14.18 -0.38
N GLU A 339 -16.41 14.84 0.40
CA GLU A 339 -16.31 14.82 1.86
C GLU A 339 -16.48 13.39 2.37
N GLY A 340 -15.65 12.99 3.34
CA GLY A 340 -15.61 11.61 3.81
C GLY A 340 -14.70 10.70 2.98
N SER A 341 -13.96 11.24 1.99
CA SER A 341 -12.96 10.49 1.22
C SER A 341 -11.51 10.87 1.58
N GLN A 342 -11.31 11.62 2.65
CA GLN A 342 -9.97 12.03 3.10
C GLN A 342 -9.13 10.85 3.59
N GLY A 343 -7.85 10.84 3.22
CA GLY A 343 -6.90 9.76 3.47
C GLY A 343 -6.12 9.86 4.78
N SER A 344 -6.35 10.89 5.61
CA SER A 344 -5.62 11.12 6.86
C SER A 344 -6.45 11.86 7.91
N LEU A 345 -6.12 11.71 9.20
CA LEU A 345 -6.73 12.51 10.26
C LEU A 345 -6.30 13.98 10.20
N LEU A 346 -5.10 14.26 9.67
CA LEU A 346 -4.66 15.62 9.38
C LEU A 346 -5.70 16.38 8.54
N GLU A 347 -6.26 15.73 7.53
CA GLU A 347 -7.30 16.30 6.68
C GLU A 347 -8.66 16.30 7.39
N ILE A 348 -9.11 15.16 7.94
CA ILE A 348 -10.42 15.04 8.59
C ILE A 348 -10.59 16.04 9.72
N SER A 349 -9.56 16.23 10.54
CA SER A 349 -9.60 17.10 11.71
C SER A 349 -9.16 18.54 11.44
N HIS A 350 -8.81 18.88 10.20
CA HIS A 350 -8.20 20.16 9.82
C HIS A 350 -6.99 20.50 10.71
N ARG A 351 -6.02 19.59 10.79
CA ARG A 351 -4.84 19.70 11.68
C ARG A 351 -5.23 19.86 13.15
N GLY A 352 -6.29 19.18 13.56
CA GLY A 352 -6.81 19.16 14.92
C GLY A 352 -7.63 20.39 15.33
N THR A 353 -7.85 21.38 14.46
CA THR A 353 -8.72 22.52 14.80
C THR A 353 -10.20 22.16 14.80
N THR A 354 -10.56 21.07 14.12
CA THR A 354 -11.93 20.56 14.00
C THR A 354 -11.98 19.11 14.49
N PRO A 355 -11.95 18.85 15.81
CA PRO A 355 -12.10 17.50 16.34
C PRO A 355 -13.45 16.90 15.94
N PHE A 356 -13.49 15.57 15.75
CA PHE A 356 -14.69 14.84 15.38
C PHE A 356 -15.08 13.82 16.45
N LYS A 357 -16.37 13.51 16.52
CA LYS A 357 -16.96 12.61 17.52
C LYS A 357 -17.23 11.24 16.92
N LEU A 358 -16.75 10.19 17.59
CA LEU A 358 -17.00 8.80 17.25
C LEU A 358 -18.40 8.36 17.73
N ALA A 359 -18.92 7.27 17.16
CA ALA A 359 -20.26 6.75 17.45
C ALA A 359 -20.48 6.45 18.95
N ASN A 360 -19.42 6.07 19.67
CA ASN A 360 -19.45 5.77 21.11
C ASN A 360 -19.28 7.01 22.01
N GLY A 361 -19.18 8.20 21.42
CA GLY A 361 -19.07 9.47 22.13
C GLY A 361 -17.66 9.99 22.35
N GLU A 362 -16.63 9.17 22.09
CA GLU A 362 -15.24 9.59 22.15
C GLU A 362 -14.93 10.66 21.09
N ILE A 363 -13.94 11.51 21.36
CA ILE A 363 -13.51 12.58 20.45
C ILE A 363 -12.09 12.28 19.96
N ARG A 364 -11.82 12.54 18.69
CA ARG A 364 -10.50 12.42 18.08
C ARG A 364 -10.16 13.65 17.24
N SER A 365 -8.85 13.90 17.17
CA SER A 365 -8.21 14.80 16.22
C SER A 365 -7.05 14.07 15.54
N PHE A 366 -6.26 13.38 16.36
CA PHE A 366 -5.18 12.48 15.97
C PHE A 366 -5.32 11.17 16.76
N LEU A 367 -4.53 10.16 16.41
CA LEU A 367 -4.56 8.84 17.03
C LEU A 367 -4.10 8.89 18.50
N GLN A 368 -4.84 8.21 19.36
CA GLN A 368 -4.50 7.98 20.77
C GLN A 368 -3.91 6.58 20.97
N ASP A 369 -3.26 6.37 22.11
CA ASP A 369 -2.76 5.04 22.46
C ASP A 369 -3.92 4.07 22.64
N GLY A 370 -3.78 2.86 22.09
CA GLY A 370 -4.85 1.86 22.03
C GLY A 370 -5.81 2.02 20.85
N ASP A 371 -5.72 3.09 20.06
CA ASP A 371 -6.48 3.16 18.80
C ASP A 371 -5.95 2.13 17.79
N GLU A 372 -6.85 1.52 17.04
CA GLU A 372 -6.53 0.63 15.93
C GLU A 372 -7.06 1.21 14.63
N VAL A 373 -6.16 1.38 13.65
CA VAL A 373 -6.53 1.76 12.29
C VAL A 373 -6.59 0.49 11.44
N ILE A 374 -7.63 0.36 10.62
CA ILE A 374 -7.86 -0.77 9.72
C ILE A 374 -8.16 -0.21 8.33
N LEU A 375 -7.22 -0.40 7.39
CA LEU A 375 -7.43 -0.13 5.97
C LEU A 375 -7.99 -1.36 5.29
N ARG A 376 -8.98 -1.16 4.40
CA ARG A 376 -9.56 -2.20 3.55
C ARG A 376 -9.61 -1.71 2.10
N GLY A 377 -9.43 -2.65 1.18
CA GLY A 377 -9.51 -2.36 -0.25
C GLY A 377 -10.11 -3.52 -1.02
N PHE A 378 -11.01 -3.21 -1.96
CA PHE A 378 -11.59 -4.21 -2.84
C PHE A 378 -12.09 -3.65 -4.17
N CYS A 379 -12.00 -4.48 -5.20
CA CYS A 379 -12.60 -4.27 -6.51
C CYS A 379 -13.88 -5.10 -6.61
N GLU A 380 -14.94 -4.52 -7.18
CA GLU A 380 -16.23 -5.19 -7.35
C GLU A 380 -16.93 -4.71 -8.63
N LEU A 381 -17.40 -5.66 -9.42
CA LEU A 381 -18.20 -5.41 -10.62
C LEU A 381 -19.32 -6.45 -10.68
N PRO A 382 -20.54 -6.08 -11.12
CA PRO A 382 -21.63 -7.03 -11.27
C PRO A 382 -21.24 -8.23 -12.13
N GLY A 383 -21.50 -9.44 -11.63
CA GLY A 383 -21.21 -10.70 -12.34
C GLY A 383 -19.76 -11.20 -12.22
N LEU A 384 -18.87 -10.48 -11.54
CA LEU A 384 -17.51 -10.93 -11.23
C LEU A 384 -17.35 -11.15 -9.71
N PRO A 385 -16.47 -12.08 -9.28
CA PRO A 385 -16.12 -12.20 -7.87
C PRO A 385 -15.41 -10.94 -7.40
N ARG A 386 -15.69 -10.52 -6.16
CA ARG A 386 -14.97 -9.42 -5.49
C ARG A 386 -13.50 -9.80 -5.31
N ILE A 387 -12.60 -8.88 -5.65
CA ILE A 387 -11.16 -9.03 -5.40
C ILE A 387 -10.76 -8.11 -4.24
N GLY A 388 -10.46 -8.68 -3.08
CA GLY A 388 -10.04 -7.95 -1.89
C GLY A 388 -8.52 -7.97 -1.68
N LEU A 389 -7.97 -6.91 -1.09
CA LEU A 389 -6.55 -6.79 -0.72
C LEU A 389 -6.25 -7.27 0.71
N GLY A 390 -7.27 -7.80 1.40
CA GLY A 390 -7.22 -8.09 2.84
C GLY A 390 -7.29 -6.81 3.67
N GLU A 391 -6.66 -6.84 4.86
CA GLU A 391 -6.58 -5.69 5.77
C GLU A 391 -5.12 -5.26 5.96
N CYS A 392 -4.90 -3.95 6.00
CA CYS A 392 -3.69 -3.36 6.59
C CYS A 392 -4.09 -2.68 7.91
N ARG A 393 -3.75 -3.29 9.04
CA ARG A 393 -4.15 -2.80 10.37
C ARG A 393 -2.97 -2.66 11.32
N GLY A 394 -3.14 -1.82 12.34
CA GLY A 394 -2.16 -1.67 13.42
C GLY A 394 -2.76 -0.96 14.63
N ILE A 395 -2.43 -1.48 15.82
CA ILE A 395 -2.79 -0.86 17.11
C ILE A 395 -1.66 0.09 17.51
N ILE A 396 -2.01 1.29 17.94
CA ILE A 396 -1.07 2.26 18.50
C ILE A 396 -0.68 1.81 19.90
N ALA A 397 0.58 1.40 20.06
CA ALA A 397 1.16 1.11 21.35
C ALA A 397 1.65 2.42 22.01
N PRO A 398 1.63 2.50 23.36
CA PRO A 398 2.25 3.59 24.08
C PRO A 398 3.71 3.80 23.67
N PRO A 399 4.24 5.02 23.86
CA PRO A 399 5.63 5.30 23.51
C PRO A 399 6.59 4.45 24.36
N ILE A 400 7.63 3.90 23.74
CA ILE A 400 8.65 3.11 24.45
C ILE A 400 9.40 4.06 25.38
N ALA A 401 9.51 3.70 26.67
CA ALA A 401 10.24 4.50 27.65
C ALA A 401 11.71 4.64 27.24
N HIS A 402 12.19 5.88 27.10
CA HIS A 402 13.61 6.14 26.97
C HIS A 402 14.26 6.06 28.34
N THR A 403 14.97 4.96 28.61
CA THR A 403 15.99 4.95 29.66
C THR A 403 17.17 5.75 29.13
N HIS A 404 17.21 7.04 29.45
CA HIS A 404 18.44 7.82 29.31
C HIS A 404 19.40 7.31 30.40
N GLU A 405 20.34 6.44 30.04
CA GLU A 405 21.60 6.30 30.78
C GLU A 405 22.55 7.44 30.42
#